data_AF-A0A562SUN9-F1
#
_entry.id   AF-A0A562SUN9-F1
#
_cell.length_a   1.000
_cell.length_b   1.000
_cell.length_c   1.000
_cell.angle_alpha   90.00
_cell.angle_beta   90.00
_cell.angle_gamma   90.00
#
_symmetry.space_group_name_H-M   'P 1'
#
loop_
_entity.id
_entity.type
_entity.pdbx_description
1 polymer ?
#
loop_
_entity_poly.entity_id
_entity_poly.type
_entity_poly.pdbx_seq_one_letter_code
_entity_poly.pdbx_strand_id
1 'polypeptide(L)'
;MKQTLLSVTCILLCTLFVNAQDIIINKDTTITNTWNIPKGSILKFGSKGKISGNGTIRGGIIDAAYTQWIFDTALNVFPEGTYTNVFSARWFGAGHFKDNHVPLQKSINTILNNGTLRNLFIPRGVYAYSKSLKVESIYKGNFSNCSIHLYGESSFWDSGPGTTLQYTATDGFALGLQLNKGSEIDHLTITGMFKAPEGDDRTYYNIPFENFNDVNGKCTPLYAGLVIDYDGSKNVSGSTGIQVHDVNVGNFSIDYLISPNGKTFNADILLFENIRCGNAKVGFATGQAQEKGNVIRGIYSWGSVHTLFVAGKYGKAQAGNYTIDGGNIAGRCIRLFDISQAGWYSTNISNLFAESLGSIGSISTQIPVSISNSTFHFMYPSKVGRQVLFNSNNEKVVFSNCILRYYGLQDPLLIKGKATFTNCQLSGAVVSE
;
A
#
# COMPACT_ATOMS: atom_id res chain seq x y z
N MET A 1 12.90 -80.64 -37.47
CA MET A 1 13.22 -80.05 -36.14
C MET A 1 13.43 -78.56 -36.33
N LYS A 2 12.51 -77.74 -35.78
CA LYS A 2 12.53 -76.27 -35.89
C LYS A 2 13.58 -75.70 -34.93
N GLN A 3 14.52 -74.91 -35.44
CA GLN A 3 15.40 -74.06 -34.63
C GLN A 3 14.63 -72.82 -34.22
N THR A 4 14.48 -72.62 -32.91
CA THR A 4 13.91 -71.41 -32.31
C THR A 4 15.07 -70.48 -31.95
N LEU A 5 15.16 -69.36 -32.65
CA LEU A 5 16.10 -68.28 -32.37
C LEU A 5 15.57 -67.47 -31.17
N LEU A 6 16.26 -67.55 -30.03
CA LEU A 6 15.92 -66.77 -28.84
C LEU A 6 16.57 -65.38 -28.97
N SER A 7 15.77 -64.37 -29.28
CA SER A 7 16.17 -62.96 -29.26
C SER A 7 16.24 -62.49 -27.80
N VAL A 8 17.45 -62.30 -27.27
CA VAL A 8 17.68 -61.63 -25.99
C VAL A 8 17.59 -60.12 -26.23
N THR A 9 16.44 -59.53 -25.90
CA THR A 9 16.27 -58.07 -25.85
C THR A 9 16.96 -57.56 -24.59
N CYS A 10 18.18 -57.03 -24.75
CA CYS A 10 18.90 -56.34 -23.69
C CYS A 10 18.26 -54.95 -23.49
N ILE A 11 17.45 -54.79 -22.44
CA ILE A 11 16.92 -53.49 -22.03
C ILE A 11 18.08 -52.73 -21.35
N LEU A 12 18.79 -51.93 -22.14
CA LEU A 12 19.76 -50.97 -21.62
C LEU A 12 18.97 -49.83 -20.98
N LEU A 13 18.77 -49.90 -19.66
CA LEU A 13 18.25 -48.82 -18.83
C LEU A 13 19.35 -47.74 -18.70
N CYS A 14 19.60 -46.99 -19.78
CA CYS A 14 20.43 -45.80 -19.73
C CYS A 14 19.64 -44.69 -19.02
N THR A 15 19.85 -44.56 -17.70
CA THR A 15 19.59 -43.30 -16.99
C THR A 15 20.56 -42.26 -17.54
N LEU A 16 20.17 -41.62 -18.64
CA LEU A 16 20.82 -40.40 -19.10
C LEU A 16 20.58 -39.35 -18.02
N PHE A 17 21.62 -39.08 -17.22
CA PHE A 17 21.76 -37.81 -16.52
C PHE A 17 21.83 -36.74 -17.61
N VAL A 18 20.67 -36.22 -18.02
CA VAL A 18 20.60 -35.00 -18.83
C VAL A 18 21.08 -33.90 -17.91
N ASN A 19 22.36 -33.54 -18.03
CA ASN A 19 22.89 -32.35 -17.38
C ASN A 19 22.00 -31.18 -17.77
N ALA A 20 21.63 -30.36 -16.78
CA ALA A 20 20.91 -29.11 -17.00
C ALA A 20 21.65 -28.33 -18.10
N GLN A 21 21.02 -28.20 -19.27
CA GLN A 21 21.58 -27.49 -20.41
C GLN A 21 20.92 -26.11 -20.49
N ASP A 22 21.75 -25.09 -20.72
CA ASP A 22 21.26 -23.75 -21.01
C ASP A 22 20.49 -23.74 -22.34
N ILE A 23 19.24 -23.30 -22.29
CA ILE A 23 18.39 -23.05 -23.44
C ILE A 23 18.46 -21.55 -23.74
N ILE A 24 19.13 -21.19 -24.84
CA ILE A 24 19.35 -19.79 -25.20
C ILE A 24 18.28 -19.30 -26.18
N ILE A 25 17.54 -18.25 -25.77
CA ILE A 25 16.54 -17.56 -26.60
C ILE A 25 17.18 -16.31 -27.20
N ASN A 26 17.70 -16.44 -28.42
CA ASN A 26 18.33 -15.34 -29.17
C ASN A 26 17.45 -14.77 -30.29
N LYS A 27 16.29 -15.39 -30.54
CA LYS A 27 15.31 -14.97 -31.53
C LYS A 27 13.92 -15.20 -31.00
N ASP A 28 12.96 -14.48 -31.56
CA ASP A 28 11.56 -14.67 -31.22
C ASP A 28 11.11 -16.11 -31.46
N THR A 29 10.38 -16.65 -30.49
CA THR A 29 9.92 -18.02 -30.45
C THR A 29 8.45 -18.04 -30.09
N THR A 30 7.61 -18.67 -30.89
CA THR A 30 6.17 -18.78 -30.60
C THR A 30 5.86 -20.15 -30.04
N ILE A 31 5.09 -20.18 -28.95
CA ILE A 31 4.57 -21.42 -28.35
C ILE A 31 3.04 -21.38 -28.25
N THR A 32 2.40 -22.46 -28.68
CA THR A 32 0.94 -22.65 -28.60
C THR A 32 0.54 -23.81 -27.68
N ASN A 33 1.50 -24.69 -27.38
CA ASN A 33 1.32 -25.86 -26.51
C ASN A 33 2.11 -25.70 -25.20
N THR A 34 2.11 -26.74 -24.38
CA THR A 34 2.96 -26.82 -23.19
C THR A 34 4.39 -27.15 -23.57
N TRP A 35 5.32 -26.25 -23.21
CA TRP A 35 6.76 -26.50 -23.22
C TRP A 35 7.22 -26.85 -21.81
N ASN A 36 7.55 -28.12 -21.58
CA ASN A 36 8.16 -28.59 -20.34
C ASN A 36 9.68 -28.46 -20.44
N ILE A 37 10.23 -27.51 -19.69
CA ILE A 37 11.67 -27.30 -19.57
C ILE A 37 12.18 -28.24 -18.47
N PRO A 38 13.23 -29.06 -18.74
CA PRO A 38 13.75 -29.98 -17.73
C PRO A 38 14.19 -29.25 -16.46
N LYS A 39 13.96 -29.88 -15.31
CA LYS A 39 14.32 -29.34 -13.99
C LYS A 39 15.79 -28.91 -13.96
N GLY A 40 16.07 -27.74 -13.38
CA GLY A 40 17.41 -27.17 -13.28
C GLY A 40 17.96 -26.52 -14.56
N SER A 41 17.30 -26.66 -15.71
CA SER A 41 17.75 -26.03 -16.96
C SER A 41 17.57 -24.51 -16.90
N ILE A 42 18.54 -23.76 -17.42
CA ILE A 42 18.45 -22.29 -17.49
C ILE A 42 17.81 -21.90 -18.82
N LEU A 43 16.72 -21.13 -18.75
CA LEU A 43 16.13 -20.46 -19.91
C LEU A 43 16.74 -19.05 -19.99
N LYS A 44 17.77 -18.90 -20.81
CA LYS A 44 18.57 -17.69 -20.91
C LYS A 44 18.11 -16.81 -22.07
N PHE A 45 17.79 -15.56 -21.80
CA PHE A 45 17.38 -14.60 -22.83
C PHE A 45 18.56 -13.76 -23.29
N GLY A 46 18.84 -13.81 -24.60
CA GLY A 46 19.80 -12.92 -25.24
C GLY A 46 19.25 -11.49 -25.40
N SER A 47 19.92 -10.66 -26.20
CA SER A 47 19.54 -9.25 -26.37
C SER A 47 18.25 -9.00 -27.16
N LYS A 48 17.73 -10.00 -27.90
CA LYS A 48 16.60 -9.84 -28.85
C LYS A 48 15.61 -11.00 -28.86
N GLY A 49 15.67 -11.92 -27.90
CA GLY A 49 14.78 -13.08 -27.87
C GLY A 49 13.53 -12.81 -27.05
N LYS A 50 12.35 -13.09 -27.62
CA LYS A 50 11.07 -13.07 -26.89
C LYS A 50 10.28 -14.35 -27.15
N ILE A 51 9.59 -14.85 -26.14
CA ILE A 51 8.63 -15.94 -26.31
C ILE A 51 7.21 -15.37 -26.40
N SER A 52 6.51 -15.72 -27.48
CA SER A 52 5.16 -15.26 -27.80
C SER A 52 4.15 -16.41 -27.89
N GLY A 53 2.86 -16.07 -27.97
CA GLY A 53 1.77 -17.03 -28.18
C GLY A 53 0.86 -17.22 -26.96
N ASN A 54 0.14 -18.35 -26.93
CA ASN A 54 -0.88 -18.69 -25.93
C ASN A 54 -0.62 -20.02 -25.21
N GLY A 55 0.59 -20.57 -25.38
CA GLY A 55 1.02 -21.81 -24.74
C GLY A 55 1.35 -21.68 -23.25
N THR A 56 1.90 -22.76 -22.70
CA THR A 56 2.34 -22.83 -21.29
C THR A 56 3.83 -23.14 -21.24
N ILE A 57 4.59 -22.42 -20.42
CA ILE A 57 5.98 -22.73 -20.07
C ILE A 57 5.96 -23.30 -18.65
N ARG A 58 6.53 -24.49 -18.47
CA ARG A 58 6.61 -25.16 -17.16
C ARG A 58 8.03 -25.63 -16.88
N GLY A 59 8.54 -25.30 -15.70
CA GLY A 59 9.92 -25.62 -15.29
C GLY A 59 10.95 -24.60 -15.79
N GLY A 60 12.21 -24.90 -15.54
CA GLY A 60 13.35 -24.06 -15.91
C GLY A 60 13.56 -22.84 -15.00
N ILE A 61 14.79 -22.33 -15.02
CA ILE A 61 15.22 -21.13 -14.29
C ILE A 61 15.34 -19.98 -15.29
N ILE A 62 14.58 -18.90 -15.10
CA ILE A 62 14.65 -17.74 -16.02
C ILE A 62 15.90 -16.92 -15.72
N ASP A 63 16.73 -16.69 -16.74
CA ASP A 63 17.87 -15.76 -16.73
C ASP A 63 17.66 -14.69 -17.81
N ALA A 64 17.27 -13.49 -17.39
CA ALA A 64 17.02 -12.35 -18.25
C ALA A 64 17.28 -11.04 -17.50
N ALA A 65 17.67 -9.98 -18.21
CA ALA A 65 17.79 -8.67 -17.59
C ALA A 65 16.40 -8.16 -17.16
N TYR A 66 16.33 -7.50 -16.00
CA TYR A 66 15.05 -7.04 -15.46
C TYR A 66 14.33 -6.01 -16.32
N THR A 67 15.01 -5.36 -17.26
CA THR A 67 14.43 -4.35 -18.15
C THR A 67 13.90 -4.93 -19.47
N GLN A 68 14.15 -6.20 -19.76
CA GLN A 68 13.77 -6.84 -21.03
C GLN A 68 12.29 -7.23 -21.06
N TRP A 69 11.69 -7.22 -22.25
CA TRP A 69 10.39 -7.81 -22.53
C TRP A 69 10.56 -9.17 -23.20
N ILE A 70 10.35 -10.24 -22.44
CA ILE A 70 10.69 -11.61 -22.86
C ILE A 70 9.50 -12.55 -23.01
N PHE A 71 8.31 -12.18 -22.52
CA PHE A 71 7.08 -12.96 -22.60
C PHE A 71 5.89 -12.12 -23.04
N ASP A 72 5.01 -12.70 -23.86
CA ASP A 72 3.65 -12.18 -24.02
C ASP A 72 2.78 -12.47 -22.79
N THR A 73 1.82 -11.57 -22.51
CA THR A 73 0.89 -11.69 -21.37
C THR A 73 -0.11 -12.84 -21.51
N ALA A 74 -0.31 -13.36 -22.73
CA ALA A 74 -1.18 -14.50 -23.01
C ALA A 74 -0.57 -15.85 -22.61
N LEU A 75 0.75 -15.92 -22.39
CA LEU A 75 1.43 -17.14 -21.98
C LEU A 75 1.15 -17.48 -20.52
N ASN A 76 1.04 -18.76 -20.20
CA ASN A 76 1.09 -19.23 -18.82
C ASN A 76 2.53 -19.62 -18.47
N VAL A 77 3.14 -18.95 -17.49
CA VAL A 77 4.55 -19.14 -17.15
C VAL A 77 4.66 -19.63 -15.72
N PHE A 78 5.16 -20.86 -15.55
CA PHE A 78 5.38 -21.52 -14.26
C PHE A 78 6.84 -21.98 -14.15
N PRO A 79 7.78 -21.04 -13.96
CA PRO A 79 9.19 -21.38 -13.87
C PRO A 79 9.47 -22.14 -12.57
N GLU A 80 10.54 -22.92 -12.54
CA GLU A 80 11.08 -23.47 -11.29
C GLU A 80 11.63 -22.36 -10.39
N GLY A 81 12.20 -21.32 -11.00
CA GLY A 81 12.69 -20.14 -10.32
C GLY A 81 13.20 -19.09 -11.30
N THR A 82 13.88 -18.09 -10.77
CA THR A 82 14.68 -17.14 -11.57
C THR A 82 16.11 -17.16 -11.05
N TYR A 83 17.08 -16.80 -11.88
CA TYR A 83 18.50 -16.86 -11.53
C TYR A 83 18.84 -16.03 -10.28
N THR A 84 18.06 -14.98 -10.03
CA THR A 84 18.23 -14.02 -8.92
C THR A 84 17.15 -14.13 -7.84
N ASN A 85 16.24 -15.12 -7.93
CA ASN A 85 15.06 -15.24 -7.08
C ASN A 85 14.11 -14.01 -7.11
N VAL A 86 14.17 -13.24 -8.20
CA VAL A 86 13.34 -12.07 -8.48
C VAL A 86 12.72 -12.21 -9.85
N PHE A 87 11.41 -11.97 -9.95
CA PHE A 87 10.70 -11.89 -11.23
C PHE A 87 10.46 -10.43 -11.58
N SER A 88 10.74 -10.02 -12.82
CA SER A 88 10.51 -8.64 -13.25
C SER A 88 9.15 -8.48 -13.93
N ALA A 89 8.41 -7.42 -13.57
CA ALA A 89 7.19 -7.06 -14.26
C ALA A 89 7.41 -6.68 -15.74
N ARG A 90 8.60 -6.20 -16.09
CA ARG A 90 8.93 -5.88 -17.49
C ARG A 90 9.09 -7.12 -18.36
N TRP A 91 9.29 -8.30 -17.77
CA TRP A 91 9.34 -9.54 -18.54
C TRP A 91 8.03 -9.82 -19.29
N PHE A 92 6.89 -9.31 -18.80
CA PHE A 92 5.61 -9.31 -19.52
C PHE A 92 5.32 -8.02 -20.32
N GLY A 93 6.27 -7.09 -20.37
CA GLY A 93 6.18 -5.85 -21.13
C GLY A 93 5.64 -4.65 -20.36
N ALA A 94 5.56 -4.69 -19.03
CA ALA A 94 5.23 -3.49 -18.26
C ALA A 94 6.16 -2.32 -18.63
N GLY A 95 5.60 -1.13 -18.82
CA GLY A 95 6.30 0.07 -19.29
C GLY A 95 6.31 0.24 -20.81
N HIS A 96 5.86 -0.76 -21.57
CA HIS A 96 5.74 -0.68 -23.05
C HIS A 96 4.32 -0.38 -23.52
N PHE A 97 3.34 -0.36 -22.61
CA PHE A 97 1.94 -0.10 -22.94
C PHE A 97 1.46 1.23 -22.37
N LYS A 98 0.48 1.84 -23.04
CA LYS A 98 -0.22 3.02 -22.49
C LYS A 98 -1.01 2.67 -21.22
N ASP A 99 -1.61 1.49 -21.19
CA ASP A 99 -2.24 0.91 -20.01
C ASP A 99 -1.49 -0.38 -19.62
N ASN A 100 -0.83 -0.33 -18.48
CA ASN A 100 0.03 -1.39 -17.98
C ASN A 100 -0.70 -2.38 -17.07
N HIS A 101 -2.04 -2.28 -16.93
CA HIS A 101 -2.78 -3.18 -16.05
C HIS A 101 -2.52 -4.66 -16.40
N VAL A 102 -2.63 -5.03 -17.68
CA VAL A 102 -2.48 -6.43 -18.12
C VAL A 102 -1.11 -7.02 -17.77
N PRO A 103 0.03 -6.41 -18.15
CA PRO A 103 1.34 -6.97 -17.80
C PRO A 103 1.63 -6.94 -16.29
N LEU A 104 1.21 -5.89 -15.56
CA LEU A 104 1.41 -5.80 -14.12
C LEU A 104 0.61 -6.89 -13.38
N GLN A 105 -0.68 -7.01 -13.66
CA GLN A 105 -1.54 -8.04 -13.04
C GLN A 105 -1.10 -9.44 -13.43
N LYS A 106 -0.64 -9.65 -14.68
CA LYS A 106 -0.08 -10.94 -15.10
C LYS A 106 1.15 -11.32 -14.27
N SER A 107 2.02 -10.36 -13.99
CA SER A 107 3.22 -10.56 -13.18
C SER A 107 2.85 -10.95 -11.74
N ILE A 108 1.91 -10.24 -11.11
CA ILE A 108 1.37 -10.58 -9.78
C ILE A 108 0.82 -12.01 -9.80
N ASN A 109 -0.03 -12.34 -10.77
CA ASN A 109 -0.64 -13.66 -10.88
C ASN A 109 0.40 -14.76 -11.10
N THR A 110 1.47 -14.52 -11.86
CA THR A 110 2.56 -15.48 -12.06
C THR A 110 3.28 -15.77 -10.75
N ILE A 111 3.50 -14.76 -9.90
CA ILE A 111 4.10 -14.97 -8.58
C ILE A 111 3.15 -15.73 -7.66
N LEU A 112 1.90 -15.27 -7.52
CA LEU A 112 0.95 -15.88 -6.58
C LEU A 112 0.56 -17.32 -6.95
N ASN A 113 0.53 -17.65 -8.24
CA ASN A 113 0.26 -19.03 -8.69
C ASN A 113 1.51 -19.92 -8.71
N ASN A 114 2.67 -19.38 -8.36
CA ASN A 114 3.92 -20.12 -8.30
C ASN A 114 4.35 -20.34 -6.85
N GLY A 115 4.44 -21.60 -6.43
CA GLY A 115 4.85 -21.97 -5.08
C GLY A 115 6.32 -21.71 -4.75
N THR A 116 7.16 -21.33 -5.72
CA THR A 116 8.60 -21.09 -5.50
C THR A 116 9.01 -19.63 -5.57
N LEU A 117 8.15 -18.74 -6.08
CA LEU A 117 8.46 -17.33 -6.22
C LEU A 117 7.71 -16.49 -5.18
N ARG A 118 8.40 -15.47 -4.64
CA ARG A 118 7.79 -14.47 -3.74
C ARG A 118 8.02 -13.03 -4.21
N ASN A 119 9.14 -12.77 -4.88
CA ASN A 119 9.62 -11.42 -5.14
C ASN A 119 9.24 -10.95 -6.56
N LEU A 120 8.40 -9.91 -6.62
CA LEU A 120 8.04 -9.18 -7.82
C LEU A 120 8.73 -7.83 -7.81
N PHE A 121 9.65 -7.63 -8.75
CA PHE A 121 10.32 -6.35 -8.97
C PHE A 121 9.65 -5.58 -10.11
N ILE A 122 9.37 -4.30 -9.86
CA ILE A 122 8.90 -3.35 -10.87
C ILE A 122 10.02 -2.32 -11.08
N PRO A 123 10.82 -2.45 -12.15
CA PRO A 123 11.90 -1.52 -12.44
C PRO A 123 11.42 -0.07 -12.52
N ARG A 124 12.32 0.91 -12.41
CA ARG A 124 12.00 2.33 -12.51
C ARG A 124 11.21 2.67 -13.77
N GLY A 125 10.33 3.65 -13.64
CA GLY A 125 9.45 4.09 -14.72
C GLY A 125 8.09 4.51 -14.20
N VAL A 126 7.30 5.14 -15.08
CA VAL A 126 5.91 5.50 -14.82
C VAL A 126 5.02 4.50 -15.54
N TYR A 127 4.24 3.77 -14.76
CA TYR A 127 3.35 2.73 -15.25
C TYR A 127 1.91 3.20 -15.07
N ALA A 128 1.34 3.81 -16.11
CA ALA A 128 -0.08 4.18 -16.12
C ALA A 128 -0.95 2.92 -16.28
N TYR A 129 -2.03 2.81 -15.52
CA TYR A 129 -2.98 1.70 -15.63
C TYR A 129 -4.41 2.08 -15.19
N SER A 130 -5.42 1.50 -15.86
CA SER A 130 -6.82 1.92 -15.67
C SER A 130 -7.66 1.04 -14.73
N LYS A 131 -7.14 -0.09 -14.27
CA LYS A 131 -7.86 -1.04 -13.41
C LYS A 131 -7.03 -1.45 -12.21
N SER A 132 -7.68 -1.61 -11.05
CA SER A 132 -7.03 -1.98 -9.79
C SER A 132 -6.11 -3.18 -9.94
N LEU A 133 -4.90 -3.07 -9.39
CA LEU A 133 -4.01 -4.21 -9.20
C LEU A 133 -4.44 -4.97 -7.95
N LYS A 134 -4.58 -6.29 -8.06
CA LYS A 134 -5.10 -7.14 -7.00
C LYS A 134 -4.06 -8.19 -6.63
N VAL A 135 -3.63 -8.14 -5.38
CA VAL A 135 -2.88 -9.21 -4.73
C VAL A 135 -3.90 -10.05 -3.98
N GLU A 136 -4.46 -11.03 -4.68
CA GLU A 136 -5.45 -11.96 -4.16
C GLU A 136 -5.18 -13.36 -4.69
N SER A 137 -5.52 -14.38 -3.89
CA SER A 137 -5.59 -15.76 -4.33
C SER A 137 -6.98 -16.31 -4.07
N ILE A 138 -7.50 -17.11 -5.01
CA ILE A 138 -8.81 -17.73 -4.91
C ILE A 138 -8.65 -19.24 -4.97
N TYR A 139 -9.12 -19.94 -3.94
CA TYR A 139 -9.17 -21.39 -3.89
C TYR A 139 -10.60 -21.85 -3.63
N LYS A 140 -11.13 -22.69 -4.53
CA LYS A 140 -12.49 -23.23 -4.47
C LYS A 140 -13.55 -22.13 -4.23
N GLY A 141 -13.45 -21.03 -4.96
CA GLY A 141 -14.39 -19.91 -4.90
C GLY A 141 -14.25 -18.97 -3.69
N ASN A 142 -13.32 -19.23 -2.77
CA ASN A 142 -13.07 -18.40 -1.60
C ASN A 142 -11.70 -17.71 -1.70
N PHE A 143 -11.54 -16.56 -1.04
CA PHE A 143 -10.19 -16.03 -0.87
C PHE A 143 -9.36 -17.01 -0.05
N SER A 144 -8.12 -17.24 -0.49
CA SER A 144 -7.13 -18.00 0.24
C SER A 144 -5.98 -17.09 0.65
N ASN A 145 -5.27 -17.47 1.71
CA ASN A 145 -4.08 -16.77 2.13
C ASN A 145 -3.08 -16.68 0.97
N CYS A 146 -2.45 -15.53 0.81
CA CYS A 146 -1.36 -15.32 -0.13
C CYS A 146 -0.33 -14.34 0.44
N SER A 147 0.88 -14.39 -0.10
CA SER A 147 1.98 -13.51 0.27
C SER A 147 2.76 -13.12 -0.97
N ILE A 148 3.15 -11.85 -1.08
CA ILE A 148 4.05 -11.35 -2.12
C ILE A 148 5.00 -10.33 -1.51
N HIS A 149 6.20 -10.24 -2.06
CA HIS A 149 7.05 -9.06 -1.90
C HIS A 149 7.03 -8.30 -3.22
N LEU A 150 6.35 -7.16 -3.25
CA LEU A 150 6.18 -6.33 -4.45
C LEU A 150 6.89 -5.00 -4.23
N TYR A 151 7.97 -4.79 -4.96
CA TYR A 151 8.85 -3.65 -4.73
C TYR A 151 9.31 -2.98 -6.03
N GLY A 152 9.75 -1.73 -5.89
CA GLY A 152 10.29 -0.93 -6.98
C GLY A 152 11.62 -0.28 -6.63
N GLU A 153 11.86 0.88 -7.25
CA GLU A 153 13.07 1.69 -7.06
C GLU A 153 12.71 3.14 -6.70
N SER A 154 11.55 3.35 -6.06
CA SER A 154 11.15 4.67 -5.57
C SER A 154 11.72 4.94 -4.18
N SER A 155 12.11 6.18 -3.97
CA SER A 155 12.41 6.75 -2.66
C SER A 155 11.74 8.11 -2.63
N PHE A 156 10.98 8.43 -1.58
CA PHE A 156 10.42 9.78 -1.44
C PHE A 156 11.45 10.80 -0.94
N TRP A 157 12.66 10.34 -0.61
CA TRP A 157 13.83 11.17 -0.29
C TRP A 157 14.60 11.60 -1.55
N ASP A 158 14.41 10.89 -2.66
CA ASP A 158 15.16 11.12 -3.89
C ASP A 158 14.41 12.07 -4.82
N SER A 159 15.16 12.91 -5.54
CA SER A 159 14.61 13.86 -6.52
C SER A 159 14.28 13.23 -7.88
N GLY A 160 14.52 11.93 -8.07
CA GLY A 160 14.40 11.22 -9.34
C GLY A 160 13.08 10.45 -9.48
N PRO A 161 12.60 10.23 -10.72
CA PRO A 161 11.47 9.33 -10.96
C PRO A 161 11.91 7.89 -10.71
N GLY A 162 11.57 7.35 -9.55
CA GLY A 162 11.72 5.92 -9.24
C GLY A 162 10.64 5.07 -9.92
N THR A 163 10.12 4.08 -9.22
CA THR A 163 8.97 3.28 -9.69
C THR A 163 7.66 3.98 -9.33
N THR A 164 6.91 4.43 -10.33
CA THR A 164 5.61 5.09 -10.15
C THR A 164 4.48 4.26 -10.76
N LEU A 165 3.54 3.84 -9.92
CA LEU A 165 2.27 3.23 -10.28
C LEU A 165 1.22 4.35 -10.40
N GLN A 166 0.80 4.68 -11.62
CA GLN A 166 -0.14 5.77 -11.89
C GLN A 166 -1.52 5.21 -12.23
N TYR A 167 -2.44 5.23 -11.27
CA TYR A 167 -3.79 4.75 -11.45
C TYR A 167 -4.68 5.82 -12.10
N THR A 168 -5.14 5.54 -13.31
CA THR A 168 -5.81 6.55 -14.14
C THR A 168 -7.33 6.55 -14.03
N ALA A 169 -7.93 5.60 -13.30
CA ALA A 169 -9.36 5.65 -12.99
C ALA A 169 -9.64 6.67 -11.87
N THR A 170 -10.92 7.01 -11.69
CA THR A 170 -11.37 7.96 -10.66
C THR A 170 -12.28 7.31 -9.60
N ASP A 171 -12.37 5.98 -9.62
CA ASP A 171 -13.12 5.19 -8.65
C ASP A 171 -12.36 3.89 -8.35
N GLY A 172 -12.73 3.20 -7.28
CA GLY A 172 -12.08 1.98 -6.83
C GLY A 172 -10.73 2.26 -6.16
N PHE A 173 -9.75 1.39 -6.39
CA PHE A 173 -8.45 1.50 -5.75
C PHE A 173 -7.27 1.18 -6.69
N ALA A 174 -6.08 1.70 -6.39
CA ALA A 174 -4.90 1.48 -7.22
C ALA A 174 -4.24 0.12 -6.95
N LEU A 175 -4.02 -0.24 -5.68
CA LEU A 175 -3.43 -1.51 -5.24
C LEU A 175 -4.21 -2.09 -4.07
N GLY A 176 -4.73 -3.31 -4.24
CA GLY A 176 -5.51 -4.01 -3.22
C GLY A 176 -4.83 -5.29 -2.75
N LEU A 177 -4.77 -5.49 -1.44
CA LEU A 177 -4.32 -6.72 -0.81
C LEU A 177 -5.52 -7.38 -0.13
N GLN A 178 -5.88 -8.58 -0.56
CA GLN A 178 -7.02 -9.31 0.00
C GLN A 178 -6.56 -10.59 0.70
N LEU A 179 -6.89 -10.73 1.99
CA LEU A 179 -6.51 -11.89 2.81
C LEU A 179 -5.00 -12.21 2.72
N ASN A 180 -4.17 -11.17 2.69
CA ASN A 180 -2.73 -11.30 2.60
C ASN A 180 -2.13 -11.64 3.97
N LYS A 181 -1.11 -12.49 3.98
CA LYS A 181 -0.42 -12.97 5.18
C LYS A 181 1.09 -12.89 4.97
N GLY A 182 1.77 -11.92 5.57
CA GLY A 182 3.22 -11.77 5.40
C GLY A 182 3.66 -11.13 4.08
N SER A 183 2.77 -10.35 3.45
CA SER A 183 3.14 -9.57 2.25
C SER A 183 3.95 -8.34 2.61
N GLU A 184 4.76 -7.89 1.68
CA GLU A 184 5.70 -6.78 1.81
C GLU A 184 5.59 -5.91 0.55
N ILE A 185 5.34 -4.61 0.73
CA ILE A 185 5.16 -3.64 -0.35
C ILE A 185 6.06 -2.45 -0.10
N ASP A 186 7.01 -2.19 -1.00
CA ASP A 186 8.04 -1.19 -0.72
C ASP A 186 8.66 -0.51 -1.94
N HIS A 187 9.27 0.66 -1.71
CA HIS A 187 9.94 1.45 -2.74
C HIS A 187 9.05 1.76 -3.95
N LEU A 188 7.80 2.17 -3.70
CA LEU A 188 6.83 2.56 -4.73
C LEU A 188 6.30 3.97 -4.50
N THR A 189 6.07 4.69 -5.59
CA THR A 189 5.15 5.82 -5.61
C THR A 189 3.83 5.38 -6.25
N ILE A 190 2.71 5.55 -5.57
CA ILE A 190 1.36 5.25 -6.07
C ILE A 190 0.60 6.57 -6.19
N THR A 191 0.13 6.89 -7.39
CA THR A 191 -0.54 8.16 -7.67
C THR A 191 -1.90 7.94 -8.30
N GLY A 192 -2.86 8.77 -7.91
CA GLY A 192 -4.21 8.80 -8.48
C GLY A 192 -4.54 10.11 -9.17
N MET A 193 -5.84 10.34 -9.35
CA MET A 193 -6.40 11.48 -10.09
C MET A 193 -7.04 12.56 -9.20
N PHE A 194 -7.10 12.35 -7.88
CA PHE A 194 -7.72 13.30 -6.95
C PHE A 194 -6.91 14.61 -6.93
N LYS A 195 -7.63 15.73 -7.06
CA LYS A 195 -7.05 17.05 -6.90
C LYS A 195 -7.70 17.74 -5.69
N ALA A 196 -6.89 17.99 -4.67
CA ALA A 196 -7.33 18.66 -3.45
C ALA A 196 -7.87 20.06 -3.74
N PRO A 197 -8.84 20.56 -2.95
CA PRO A 197 -9.26 21.95 -2.96
C PRO A 197 -8.08 22.93 -2.90
N GLU A 198 -8.16 23.96 -3.74
CA GLU A 198 -7.23 25.09 -3.75
C GLU A 198 -7.86 26.29 -3.04
N GLY A 199 -7.07 27.35 -2.84
CA GLY A 199 -7.52 28.58 -2.19
C GLY A 199 -6.46 29.17 -1.26
N ASP A 200 -6.69 30.40 -0.82
CA ASP A 200 -5.89 31.02 0.24
C ASP A 200 -6.01 30.23 1.55
N ASP A 201 -5.12 30.50 2.51
CA ASP A 201 -5.12 29.77 3.78
C ASP A 201 -6.45 29.92 4.52
N ARG A 202 -7.05 31.12 4.49
CA ARG A 202 -8.33 31.36 5.14
C ARG A 202 -9.43 30.44 4.61
N THR A 203 -9.58 30.33 3.30
CA THR A 203 -10.61 29.50 2.69
C THR A 203 -10.28 28.03 2.89
N TYR A 204 -9.05 27.62 2.58
CA TYR A 204 -8.63 26.23 2.59
C TYR A 204 -8.77 25.56 3.95
N TYR A 205 -8.23 26.17 5.02
CA TYR A 205 -8.25 25.57 6.36
C TYR A 205 -9.64 25.54 7.00
N ASN A 206 -10.62 26.26 6.42
CA ASN A 206 -11.99 26.28 6.90
C ASN A 206 -12.93 25.38 6.08
N ILE A 207 -12.43 24.60 5.12
CA ILE A 207 -13.26 23.67 4.34
C ILE A 207 -13.73 22.54 5.27
N PRO A 208 -15.05 22.33 5.45
CA PRO A 208 -15.55 21.20 6.23
C PRO A 208 -15.23 19.85 5.58
N PHE A 209 -15.16 18.79 6.39
CA PHE A 209 -14.77 17.45 5.92
C PHE A 209 -15.66 16.95 4.77
N GLU A 210 -16.97 17.13 4.88
CA GLU A 210 -17.96 16.75 3.87
C GLU A 210 -17.76 17.48 2.54
N ASN A 211 -17.21 18.69 2.57
CA ASN A 211 -17.01 19.56 1.40
C ASN A 211 -15.61 19.45 0.79
N PHE A 212 -14.64 18.87 1.50
CA PHE A 212 -13.31 18.60 0.95
C PHE A 212 -13.39 17.43 -0.04
N ASN A 213 -13.68 17.74 -1.30
CA ASN A 213 -13.85 16.78 -2.38
C ASN A 213 -12.90 17.12 -3.53
N ASP A 214 -12.79 16.20 -4.50
CA ASP A 214 -12.01 16.45 -5.71
C ASP A 214 -12.55 17.69 -6.44
N VAL A 215 -11.68 18.65 -6.73
CA VAL A 215 -12.11 19.91 -7.38
C VAL A 215 -12.66 19.69 -8.79
N ASN A 216 -12.30 18.58 -9.43
CA ASN A 216 -12.85 18.21 -10.73
C ASN A 216 -14.19 17.46 -10.62
N GLY A 217 -14.62 17.10 -9.41
CA GLY A 217 -15.85 16.34 -9.16
C GLY A 217 -15.86 14.92 -9.75
N LYS A 218 -14.68 14.33 -10.01
CA LYS A 218 -14.56 13.03 -10.69
C LYS A 218 -14.27 11.88 -9.75
N CYS A 219 -13.52 12.12 -8.67
CA CYS A 219 -13.11 11.07 -7.74
C CYS A 219 -14.19 10.74 -6.72
N THR A 220 -14.47 9.46 -6.52
CA THR A 220 -15.45 9.00 -5.51
C THR A 220 -14.89 9.11 -4.10
N PRO A 221 -15.74 9.16 -3.04
CA PRO A 221 -15.26 9.27 -1.66
C PRO A 221 -14.40 8.11 -1.16
N LEU A 222 -14.53 6.91 -1.77
CA LEU A 222 -13.75 5.71 -1.44
C LEU A 222 -12.63 5.43 -2.45
N TYR A 223 -12.37 6.37 -3.37
CA TYR A 223 -11.26 6.28 -4.31
C TYR A 223 -9.92 6.23 -3.56
N ALA A 224 -9.24 5.09 -3.59
CA ALA A 224 -8.14 4.81 -2.68
C ALA A 224 -6.83 4.41 -3.36
N GLY A 225 -5.70 4.73 -2.73
CA GLY A 225 -4.38 4.34 -3.24
C GLY A 225 -4.07 2.89 -2.92
N LEU A 226 -3.76 2.62 -1.65
CA LEU A 226 -3.53 1.27 -1.15
C LEU A 226 -4.69 0.84 -0.26
N VAL A 227 -5.27 -0.32 -0.56
CA VAL A 227 -6.37 -0.90 0.22
C VAL A 227 -6.02 -2.28 0.73
N ILE A 228 -6.25 -2.53 2.02
CA ILE A 228 -6.17 -3.86 2.62
C ILE A 228 -7.58 -4.35 2.91
N ASP A 229 -7.87 -5.59 2.54
CA ASP A 229 -9.17 -6.26 2.68
C ASP A 229 -10.33 -5.46 2.08
N TYR A 230 -10.29 -5.25 0.76
CA TYR A 230 -11.31 -4.48 0.04
C TYR A 230 -12.62 -5.25 -0.22
N ASP A 231 -12.60 -6.60 -0.18
CA ASP A 231 -13.75 -7.45 -0.52
C ASP A 231 -14.04 -8.48 0.57
N GLY A 232 -15.21 -8.36 1.22
CA GLY A 232 -15.71 -9.33 2.20
C GLY A 232 -16.77 -10.28 1.67
N SER A 233 -17.00 -10.33 0.35
CA SER A 233 -18.07 -11.14 -0.26
C SER A 233 -17.82 -12.64 -0.18
N LYS A 234 -16.55 -13.07 -0.13
CA LYS A 234 -16.17 -14.50 -0.17
C LYS A 234 -15.77 -15.07 1.18
N ASN A 235 -15.32 -14.24 2.12
CA ASN A 235 -15.12 -14.62 3.52
C ASN A 235 -15.02 -13.38 4.42
N VAL A 236 -14.93 -13.63 5.73
CA VAL A 236 -14.86 -12.60 6.79
C VAL A 236 -13.50 -12.55 7.48
N SER A 237 -12.53 -13.34 6.99
CA SER A 237 -11.16 -13.31 7.48
C SER A 237 -10.42 -12.13 6.87
N GLY A 238 -9.52 -11.52 7.63
CA GLY A 238 -8.73 -10.39 7.17
C GLY A 238 -7.24 -10.66 7.15
N SER A 239 -6.52 -9.69 6.63
CA SER A 239 -5.09 -9.73 6.42
C SER A 239 -4.30 -9.62 7.74
N THR A 240 -3.05 -10.08 7.73
CA THR A 240 -2.20 -10.07 8.94
C THR A 240 -0.72 -10.02 8.57
N GLY A 241 0.09 -9.30 9.35
CA GLY A 241 1.54 -9.32 9.18
C GLY A 241 2.00 -8.71 7.85
N ILE A 242 1.26 -7.73 7.33
CA ILE A 242 1.67 -7.01 6.12
C ILE A 242 2.63 -5.90 6.52
N GLN A 243 3.70 -5.74 5.73
CA GLN A 243 4.63 -4.65 5.83
C GLN A 243 4.49 -3.75 4.60
N VAL A 244 4.34 -2.45 4.82
CA VAL A 244 4.34 -1.43 3.78
C VAL A 244 5.38 -0.40 4.17
N HIS A 245 6.47 -0.27 3.41
CA HIS A 245 7.53 0.67 3.80
C HIS A 245 8.21 1.38 2.65
N ASP A 246 8.67 2.60 2.89
CA ASP A 246 9.28 3.45 1.85
C ASP A 246 8.35 3.67 0.65
N VAL A 247 7.05 3.77 0.93
CA VAL A 247 5.98 3.98 -0.06
C VAL A 247 5.41 5.39 0.05
N ASN A 248 5.24 6.03 -1.10
CA ASN A 248 4.54 7.30 -1.25
C ASN A 248 3.20 7.08 -1.92
N VAL A 249 2.09 7.43 -1.27
CA VAL A 249 0.75 7.36 -1.86
C VAL A 249 0.15 8.76 -1.85
N GLY A 250 -0.42 9.19 -2.98
CA GLY A 250 -1.04 10.52 -3.08
C GLY A 250 -1.99 10.65 -4.25
N ASN A 251 -2.78 11.72 -4.23
CA ASN A 251 -3.80 12.00 -5.23
C ASN A 251 -4.93 10.97 -5.22
N PHE A 252 -5.36 10.56 -4.02
CA PHE A 252 -6.56 9.76 -3.80
C PHE A 252 -7.54 10.49 -2.88
N SER A 253 -8.80 10.05 -2.85
CA SER A 253 -9.69 10.48 -1.77
C SER A 253 -9.19 9.93 -0.44
N ILE A 254 -8.65 8.71 -0.44
CA ILE A 254 -8.03 8.07 0.71
C ILE A 254 -6.70 7.43 0.31
N ASP A 255 -5.55 7.88 0.85
CA ASP A 255 -4.26 7.32 0.42
C ASP A 255 -4.11 5.85 0.89
N TYR A 256 -4.34 5.58 2.18
CA TYR A 256 -4.31 4.24 2.77
C TYR A 256 -5.65 3.90 3.43
N LEU A 257 -6.28 2.82 2.99
CA LEU A 257 -7.60 2.41 3.48
C LEU A 257 -7.57 0.95 3.96
N ILE A 258 -7.80 0.76 5.26
CA ILE A 258 -7.72 -0.55 5.91
C ILE A 258 -9.12 -1.09 6.18
N SER A 259 -9.38 -2.28 5.64
CA SER A 259 -10.60 -3.09 5.82
C SER A 259 -11.91 -2.32 5.63
N PRO A 260 -12.13 -1.66 4.47
CA PRO A 260 -13.34 -0.87 4.23
C PRO A 260 -14.61 -1.71 4.00
N ASN A 261 -14.49 -3.04 3.83
CA ASN A 261 -15.57 -3.89 3.33
C ASN A 261 -16.74 -4.14 4.30
N GLY A 262 -16.62 -3.71 5.57
CA GLY A 262 -17.68 -3.84 6.58
C GLY A 262 -17.95 -5.27 7.09
N LYS A 263 -17.21 -6.28 6.64
CA LYS A 263 -17.43 -7.70 6.96
C LYS A 263 -16.24 -8.34 7.65
N THR A 264 -15.03 -8.08 7.17
CA THR A 264 -13.79 -8.57 7.76
C THR A 264 -13.69 -8.21 9.23
N PHE A 265 -13.19 -9.12 10.07
CA PHE A 265 -13.08 -8.87 11.51
C PHE A 265 -11.73 -8.29 11.93
N ASN A 266 -10.65 -8.75 11.32
CA ASN A 266 -9.28 -8.47 11.72
C ASN A 266 -8.48 -7.78 10.60
N ALA A 267 -7.45 -7.02 10.96
CA ALA A 267 -6.45 -6.49 10.05
C ALA A 267 -5.27 -6.12 10.95
N ASP A 268 -4.45 -7.13 11.26
CA ASP A 268 -3.65 -7.13 12.49
C ASP A 268 -2.16 -7.23 12.19
N ILE A 269 -1.34 -6.70 13.10
CA ILE A 269 0.11 -6.76 13.00
C ILE A 269 0.56 -6.17 11.66
N LEU A 270 -0.11 -5.09 11.24
CA LEU A 270 0.26 -4.33 10.06
C LEU A 270 1.36 -3.34 10.45
N LEU A 271 2.44 -3.30 9.67
CA LEU A 271 3.52 -2.35 9.84
C LEU A 271 3.56 -1.42 8.64
N PHE A 272 3.39 -0.13 8.88
CA PHE A 272 3.62 0.92 7.91
C PHE A 272 4.86 1.70 8.36
N GLU A 273 5.96 1.66 7.60
CA GLU A 273 7.21 2.30 7.99
C GLU A 273 7.71 3.27 6.92
N ASN A 274 8.07 4.50 7.29
CA ASN A 274 8.51 5.52 6.34
C ASN A 274 7.50 5.69 5.18
N ILE A 275 6.24 5.93 5.52
CA ILE A 275 5.18 6.12 4.52
C ILE A 275 4.87 7.60 4.32
N ARG A 276 4.53 7.98 3.09
CA ARG A 276 4.12 9.35 2.75
C ARG A 276 2.67 9.39 2.26
N CYS A 277 1.89 10.28 2.88
CA CYS A 277 0.56 10.67 2.42
C CYS A 277 0.67 11.98 1.62
N GLY A 278 0.25 11.95 0.36
CA GLY A 278 0.28 13.06 -0.59
C GLY A 278 -0.94 13.97 -0.47
N ASN A 279 -1.49 14.40 -1.61
CA ASN A 279 -2.75 15.16 -1.63
C ASN A 279 -3.93 14.20 -1.47
N ALA A 280 -4.75 14.38 -0.44
CA ALA A 280 -5.90 13.52 -0.21
C ALA A 280 -6.99 14.17 0.64
N LYS A 281 -8.21 13.62 0.62
CA LYS A 281 -9.20 13.95 1.66
C LYS A 281 -8.81 13.31 3.00
N VAL A 282 -8.40 12.05 2.95
CA VAL A 282 -7.91 11.30 4.11
C VAL A 282 -6.56 10.67 3.79
N GLY A 283 -5.56 10.85 4.66
CA GLY A 283 -4.28 10.16 4.50
C GLY A 283 -4.40 8.67 4.82
N PHE A 284 -4.84 8.35 6.03
CA PHE A 284 -4.94 6.99 6.53
C PHE A 284 -6.30 6.76 7.17
N ALA A 285 -6.99 5.69 6.78
CA ALA A 285 -8.34 5.37 7.24
C ALA A 285 -8.44 3.92 7.71
N THR A 286 -9.08 3.72 8.85
CA THR A 286 -9.26 2.40 9.46
C THR A 286 -10.62 2.24 10.13
N GLY A 287 -11.09 0.99 10.29
CA GLY A 287 -12.52 0.76 10.49
C GLY A 287 -12.97 -0.54 11.15
N GLN A 288 -12.06 -1.42 11.58
CA GLN A 288 -12.42 -2.69 12.21
C GLN A 288 -12.02 -2.78 13.69
N ALA A 289 -12.94 -3.34 14.49
CA ALA A 289 -12.77 -3.50 15.93
C ALA A 289 -11.55 -4.31 16.35
N GLN A 290 -11.21 -5.36 15.58
CA GLN A 290 -10.17 -6.30 16.00
C GLN A 290 -8.79 -6.01 15.41
N GLU A 291 -8.60 -4.89 14.71
CA GLU A 291 -7.28 -4.38 14.33
C GLU A 291 -6.39 -4.26 15.57
N LYS A 292 -5.37 -5.11 15.68
CA LYS A 292 -4.47 -5.16 16.86
C LYS A 292 -3.00 -5.24 16.46
N GLY A 293 -2.16 -4.56 17.23
CA GLY A 293 -0.71 -4.57 17.00
C GLY A 293 -0.30 -3.85 15.73
N ASN A 294 -1.15 -2.96 15.20
CA ASN A 294 -0.82 -2.18 14.02
C ASN A 294 0.08 -1.01 14.40
N VAL A 295 1.09 -0.78 13.58
CA VAL A 295 2.11 0.24 13.80
C VAL A 295 2.26 1.08 12.54
N ILE A 296 2.22 2.40 12.72
CA ILE A 296 2.65 3.37 11.73
C ILE A 296 3.91 4.03 12.31
N ARG A 297 5.06 3.80 11.70
CA ARG A 297 6.34 4.39 12.11
C ARG A 297 6.85 5.34 11.03
N GLY A 298 7.10 6.60 11.36
CA GLY A 298 7.58 7.58 10.38
C GLY A 298 6.55 7.88 9.29
N ILE A 299 5.46 8.56 9.67
CA ILE A 299 4.46 9.06 8.71
C ILE A 299 4.82 10.48 8.24
N TYR A 300 4.83 10.69 6.92
CA TYR A 300 5.13 11.98 6.31
C TYR A 300 3.92 12.53 5.58
N SER A 301 3.61 13.81 5.78
CA SER A 301 2.57 14.49 5.00
C SER A 301 2.94 15.94 4.70
N TRP A 302 3.26 16.16 3.43
CA TRP A 302 3.64 17.48 2.88
C TRP A 302 2.63 17.98 1.84
N GLY A 303 1.60 17.18 1.54
CA GLY A 303 0.53 17.53 0.63
C GLY A 303 -0.58 18.35 1.28
N SER A 304 -1.63 18.60 0.49
CA SER A 304 -2.90 19.16 0.94
C SER A 304 -3.80 18.03 1.39
N VAL A 305 -4.00 17.91 2.71
CA VAL A 305 -4.80 16.84 3.32
C VAL A 305 -5.84 17.42 4.27
N HIS A 306 -7.10 16.97 4.18
CA HIS A 306 -8.07 17.37 5.18
C HIS A 306 -7.83 16.65 6.51
N THR A 307 -7.90 15.32 6.56
CA THR A 307 -7.64 14.57 7.81
C THR A 307 -6.53 13.55 7.61
N LEU A 308 -5.43 13.63 8.37
CA LEU A 308 -4.33 12.70 8.17
C LEU A 308 -4.67 11.28 8.62
N PHE A 309 -5.27 11.09 9.79
CA PHE A 309 -5.62 9.78 10.32
C PHE A 309 -7.06 9.74 10.82
N VAL A 310 -7.83 8.79 10.29
CA VAL A 310 -9.24 8.57 10.64
C VAL A 310 -9.43 7.15 11.14
N ALA A 311 -10.02 6.99 12.32
CA ALA A 311 -10.36 5.70 12.89
C ALA A 311 -11.82 5.65 13.35
N GLY A 312 -12.52 4.59 12.97
CA GLY A 312 -13.92 4.37 13.40
C GLY A 312 -14.97 5.07 12.55
N LYS A 313 -14.62 5.49 11.32
CA LYS A 313 -15.56 6.09 10.35
C LYS A 313 -15.87 5.19 9.15
N TYR A 314 -14.90 4.39 8.72
CA TYR A 314 -14.98 3.52 7.55
C TYR A 314 -15.20 2.06 7.96
N GLY A 315 -15.50 1.18 7.00
CA GLY A 315 -15.69 -0.25 7.29
C GLY A 315 -16.86 -0.51 8.23
N LYS A 316 -16.60 -1.18 9.37
CA LYS A 316 -17.63 -1.41 10.41
C LYS A 316 -17.86 -0.19 11.30
N ALA A 317 -17.14 0.92 11.06
CA ALA A 317 -17.13 2.09 11.94
C ALA A 317 -16.75 1.72 13.38
N GLN A 318 -15.80 0.79 13.53
CA GLN A 318 -15.28 0.35 14.81
C GLN A 318 -13.77 0.53 14.77
N ALA A 319 -13.21 1.47 15.53
CA ALA A 319 -11.76 1.63 15.55
C ALA A 319 -11.07 0.54 16.39
N GLY A 320 -10.05 -0.12 15.82
CA GLY A 320 -9.09 -0.92 16.59
C GLY A 320 -7.88 -0.12 17.04
N ASN A 321 -6.78 -0.81 17.35
CA ASN A 321 -5.56 -0.24 17.92
C ASN A 321 -4.50 0.08 16.88
N TYR A 322 -3.95 1.29 17.01
CA TYR A 322 -2.78 1.74 16.27
C TYR A 322 -1.76 2.34 17.23
N THR A 323 -0.50 2.02 16.99
CA THR A 323 0.64 2.78 17.50
C THR A 323 1.15 3.65 16.37
N ILE A 324 1.13 4.97 16.54
CA ILE A 324 1.68 5.93 15.58
C ILE A 324 2.93 6.53 16.22
N ASP A 325 4.10 6.25 15.65
CA ASP A 325 5.38 6.64 16.24
C ASP A 325 6.27 7.33 15.20
N GLY A 326 6.54 8.61 15.40
CA GLY A 326 7.39 9.36 14.50
C GLY A 326 6.64 9.86 13.27
N GLY A 327 6.89 11.11 12.91
CA GLY A 327 6.35 11.65 11.67
C GLY A 327 6.64 13.14 11.52
N ASN A 328 6.70 13.58 10.26
CA ASN A 328 6.83 14.99 9.91
C ASN A 328 5.63 15.41 9.05
N ILE A 329 4.83 16.32 9.60
CA ILE A 329 3.66 16.88 8.95
C ILE A 329 3.95 18.35 8.71
N ALA A 330 4.18 18.72 7.44
CA ALA A 330 4.60 20.09 7.07
C ALA A 330 3.82 20.65 5.88
N GLY A 331 2.77 19.95 5.43
CA GLY A 331 1.88 20.40 4.36
C GLY A 331 0.71 21.25 4.85
N ARG A 332 -0.29 21.43 3.97
CA ARG A 332 -1.56 22.07 4.32
C ARG A 332 -2.51 21.05 4.96
N CYS A 333 -2.13 20.53 6.12
CA CYS A 333 -2.96 19.58 6.87
C CYS A 333 -4.01 20.32 7.71
N ILE A 334 -5.29 20.11 7.43
CA ILE A 334 -6.39 20.79 8.16
C ILE A 334 -6.57 20.17 9.55
N ARG A 335 -6.53 18.83 9.63
CA ARG A 335 -6.79 18.05 10.83
C ARG A 335 -5.86 16.85 10.91
N LEU A 336 -5.18 16.64 12.03
CA LEU A 336 -4.39 15.41 12.20
C LEU A 336 -5.29 14.19 12.41
N PHE A 337 -6.21 14.27 13.36
CA PHE A 337 -6.93 13.10 13.87
C PHE A 337 -8.45 13.27 13.82
N ASP A 338 -9.12 12.19 13.45
CA ASP A 338 -10.54 11.95 13.69
C ASP A 338 -10.70 10.51 14.20
N ILE A 339 -10.64 10.35 15.53
CA ILE A 339 -10.60 9.03 16.17
C ILE A 339 -11.89 8.82 16.95
N SER A 340 -12.60 7.73 16.67
CA SER A 340 -13.78 7.27 17.41
C SER A 340 -13.57 5.84 17.89
N GLN A 341 -13.29 5.65 19.19
CA GLN A 341 -12.92 4.37 19.81
C GLN A 341 -13.88 3.97 20.94
N ALA A 342 -14.41 2.74 20.88
CA ALA A 342 -15.49 2.30 21.78
C ALA A 342 -15.11 1.18 22.77
N GLY A 343 -13.92 0.58 22.74
CA GLY A 343 -13.60 -0.38 23.82
C GLY A 343 -12.52 -1.43 23.62
N TRP A 344 -12.10 -1.75 22.40
CA TRP A 344 -11.29 -2.96 22.19
C TRP A 344 -9.83 -2.77 22.60
N TYR A 345 -9.15 -1.78 22.01
CA TYR A 345 -7.72 -1.57 22.22
C TYR A 345 -7.37 -0.08 22.06
N SER A 346 -6.50 0.44 22.93
CA SER A 346 -6.13 1.86 22.98
C SER A 346 -5.22 2.27 21.83
N THR A 347 -5.36 3.48 21.30
CA THR A 347 -4.40 4.08 20.36
C THR A 347 -3.32 4.86 21.10
N ASN A 348 -2.06 4.72 20.67
CA ASN A 348 -0.91 5.42 21.23
C ASN A 348 -0.19 6.19 20.13
N ILE A 349 0.11 7.46 20.40
CA ILE A 349 0.70 8.38 19.42
C ILE A 349 1.93 9.02 20.07
N SER A 350 3.07 9.00 19.38
CA SER A 350 4.32 9.56 19.87
C SER A 350 5.17 10.20 18.78
N ASN A 351 6.02 11.14 19.17
CA ASN A 351 7.12 11.67 18.35
C ASN A 351 6.65 12.29 17.01
N LEU A 352 5.48 12.94 17.01
CA LEU A 352 4.99 13.66 15.83
C LEU A 352 5.45 15.11 15.84
N PHE A 353 5.93 15.57 14.69
CA PHE A 353 6.34 16.96 14.47
C PHE A 353 5.47 17.55 13.37
N ALA A 354 4.50 18.37 13.77
CA ALA A 354 3.54 18.99 12.87
C ALA A 354 3.73 20.51 12.82
N GLU A 355 3.71 21.07 11.62
CA GLU A 355 3.73 22.51 11.37
C GLU A 355 2.72 22.92 10.31
N SER A 356 2.38 24.22 10.32
CA SER A 356 1.29 24.77 9.48
C SER A 356 -0.03 24.02 9.65
N LEU A 357 -0.28 23.52 10.86
CA LEU A 357 -1.42 22.65 11.14
C LEU A 357 -2.70 23.44 11.41
N GLY A 358 -3.84 23.03 10.85
CA GLY A 358 -5.13 23.64 11.20
C GLY A 358 -5.56 23.28 12.62
N SER A 359 -5.59 21.98 12.94
CA SER A 359 -5.98 21.45 14.25
C SER A 359 -5.39 20.06 14.50
N ILE A 360 -5.24 19.68 15.77
CA ILE A 360 -5.03 18.28 16.17
C ILE A 360 -6.28 17.46 15.80
N GLY A 361 -7.47 18.04 15.94
CA GLY A 361 -8.73 17.43 15.52
C GLY A 361 -9.57 16.89 16.67
N SER A 362 -10.24 15.76 16.44
CA SER A 362 -11.24 15.20 17.36
C SER A 362 -10.91 13.79 17.79
N ILE A 363 -11.02 13.53 19.09
CA ILE A 363 -10.89 12.19 19.67
C ILE A 363 -12.11 11.92 20.56
N SER A 364 -12.96 11.00 20.12
CA SER A 364 -14.07 10.45 20.89
C SER A 364 -13.69 9.06 21.37
N THR A 365 -13.62 8.84 22.69
CA THR A 365 -13.17 7.55 23.21
C THR A 365 -13.83 7.12 24.52
N GLN A 366 -13.97 5.80 24.69
CA GLN A 366 -14.33 5.16 25.97
C GLN A 366 -13.11 4.55 26.69
N ILE A 367 -11.98 4.44 25.99
CA ILE A 367 -10.72 3.83 26.46
C ILE A 367 -9.56 4.84 26.36
N PRO A 368 -8.41 4.59 27.02
CA PRO A 368 -7.28 5.51 26.93
C PRO A 368 -6.81 5.76 25.49
N VAL A 369 -6.49 7.00 25.18
CA VAL A 369 -5.73 7.41 23.99
C VAL A 369 -4.59 8.30 24.48
N SER A 370 -3.35 7.93 24.14
CA SER A 370 -2.17 8.67 24.58
C SER A 370 -1.52 9.40 23.41
N ILE A 371 -1.10 10.64 23.64
CA ILE A 371 -0.31 11.45 22.72
C ILE A 371 0.89 11.97 23.49
N SER A 372 2.11 11.67 23.03
CA SER A 372 3.31 12.02 23.76
C SER A 372 4.47 12.53 22.91
N ASN A 373 5.37 13.29 23.52
CA ASN A 373 6.62 13.75 22.91
C ASN A 373 6.40 14.39 21.52
N SER A 374 5.29 15.10 21.34
CA SER A 374 4.84 15.58 20.04
C SER A 374 4.80 17.11 20.03
N THR A 375 5.05 17.69 18.88
CA THR A 375 5.07 19.13 18.65
C THR A 375 4.02 19.50 17.61
N PHE A 376 3.14 20.43 17.97
CA PHE A 376 2.06 20.93 17.12
C PHE A 376 2.22 22.44 16.95
N HIS A 377 2.65 22.87 15.76
CA HIS A 377 2.65 24.28 15.36
C HIS A 377 1.43 24.56 14.50
N PHE A 378 0.51 25.35 15.06
CA PHE A 378 -0.73 25.69 14.39
C PHE A 378 -0.55 26.86 13.42
N MET A 379 -1.40 26.89 12.39
CA MET A 379 -1.51 28.02 11.48
C MET A 379 -2.04 29.26 12.22
N TYR A 380 -1.51 30.42 11.89
CA TYR A 380 -1.80 31.65 12.64
C TYR A 380 -3.29 32.06 12.56
N PRO A 381 -3.90 32.52 13.68
CA PRO A 381 -5.28 33.00 13.67
C PRO A 381 -5.52 34.17 12.71
N SER A 382 -4.51 35.02 12.48
CA SER A 382 -4.56 36.11 11.51
C SER A 382 -4.70 35.63 10.05
N LYS A 383 -4.27 34.39 9.76
CA LYS A 383 -4.38 33.76 8.44
C LYS A 383 -5.66 32.96 8.27
N VAL A 384 -5.99 32.11 9.26
CA VAL A 384 -7.07 31.11 9.12
C VAL A 384 -8.30 31.39 9.98
N GLY A 385 -8.31 32.51 10.71
CA GLY A 385 -9.28 32.75 11.77
C GLY A 385 -8.99 31.87 12.99
N ARG A 386 -9.79 32.04 14.04
CA ARG A 386 -9.66 31.24 15.25
C ARG A 386 -10.28 29.86 15.03
N GLN A 387 -9.47 28.81 15.18
CA GLN A 387 -9.87 27.41 14.99
C GLN A 387 -10.03 26.71 16.34
N VAL A 388 -10.91 25.70 16.42
CA VAL A 388 -10.88 24.73 17.51
C VAL A 388 -9.70 23.80 17.25
N LEU A 389 -8.66 23.92 18.07
CA LEU A 389 -7.39 23.21 17.87
C LEU A 389 -7.49 21.74 18.27
N PHE A 390 -8.34 21.43 19.25
CA PHE A 390 -8.57 20.07 19.71
C PHE A 390 -9.94 19.93 20.37
N ASN A 391 -10.58 18.77 20.18
CA ASN A 391 -11.82 18.41 20.85
C ASN A 391 -11.78 16.95 21.34
N SER A 392 -12.21 16.72 22.60
CA SER A 392 -12.37 15.36 23.14
C SER A 392 -13.58 15.23 24.06
N ASN A 393 -14.23 14.05 24.05
CA ASN A 393 -15.35 13.78 24.96
C ASN A 393 -14.91 13.16 26.31
N ASN A 394 -13.63 12.84 26.49
CA ASN A 394 -13.18 12.01 27.61
C ASN A 394 -11.79 12.39 28.14
N GLU A 395 -11.66 12.51 29.47
CA GLU A 395 -10.39 12.79 30.16
C GLU A 395 -9.32 11.70 29.99
N LYS A 396 -9.74 10.52 29.51
CA LYS A 396 -8.86 9.42 29.10
C LYS A 396 -8.00 9.73 27.87
N VAL A 397 -8.20 10.88 27.22
CA VAL A 397 -7.25 11.39 26.23
C VAL A 397 -6.16 12.18 26.95
N VAL A 398 -4.92 11.69 26.88
CA VAL A 398 -3.79 12.23 27.64
C VAL A 398 -2.70 12.73 26.71
N PHE A 399 -2.31 13.99 26.89
CA PHE A 399 -1.14 14.60 26.29
C PHE A 399 0.01 14.64 27.30
N SER A 400 1.19 14.15 26.92
CA SER A 400 2.37 14.10 27.80
C SER A 400 3.63 14.60 27.09
N ASN A 401 4.36 15.55 27.67
CA ASN A 401 5.60 16.10 27.08
C ASN A 401 5.38 16.68 25.66
N CYS A 402 4.24 17.31 25.42
CA CYS A 402 3.90 17.88 24.12
C CYS A 402 4.13 19.40 24.09
N ILE A 403 4.36 19.94 22.91
CA ILE A 403 4.39 21.38 22.65
C ILE A 403 3.19 21.72 21.76
N LEU A 404 2.31 22.61 22.23
CA LEU A 404 1.18 23.12 21.47
C LEU A 404 1.36 24.64 21.34
N ARG A 405 1.54 25.13 20.12
CA ARG A 405 1.81 26.56 19.92
C ARG A 405 1.37 27.14 18.58
N TYR A 406 1.15 28.44 18.58
CA TYR A 406 1.34 29.27 17.39
C TYR A 406 2.80 29.75 17.39
N TYR A 407 3.51 29.58 16.28
CA TYR A 407 4.95 29.84 16.24
C TYR A 407 5.27 31.32 16.55
N GLY A 408 6.03 31.57 17.63
CA GLY A 408 6.39 32.93 18.05
C GLY A 408 5.26 33.79 18.62
N LEU A 409 4.06 33.23 18.84
CA LEU A 409 2.90 33.96 19.36
C LEU A 409 2.39 33.39 20.69
N GLN A 410 1.70 34.23 21.46
CA GLN A 410 1.08 33.87 22.74
C GLN A 410 -0.47 33.88 22.67
N ASP A 411 -1.03 33.84 21.46
CA ASP A 411 -2.47 33.80 21.23
C ASP A 411 -3.15 32.63 21.99
N PRO A 412 -4.38 32.83 22.51
CA PRO A 412 -5.10 31.78 23.23
C PRO A 412 -5.33 30.52 22.38
N LEU A 413 -5.14 29.36 23.01
CA LEU A 413 -5.36 28.04 22.40
C LEU A 413 -6.81 27.60 22.67
N LEU A 414 -7.63 27.53 21.63
CA LEU A 414 -9.02 27.07 21.74
C LEU A 414 -9.08 25.55 21.74
N ILE A 415 -9.32 24.99 22.92
CA ILE A 415 -9.41 23.54 23.16
C ILE A 415 -10.78 23.25 23.78
N LYS A 416 -11.52 22.30 23.21
CA LYS A 416 -12.84 21.90 23.67
C LYS A 416 -12.83 20.51 24.32
N GLY A 417 -13.72 20.35 25.30
CA GLY A 417 -13.98 19.06 25.91
C GLY A 417 -12.94 18.64 26.96
N LYS A 418 -12.83 17.33 27.20
CA LYS A 418 -12.07 16.75 28.31
C LYS A 418 -10.77 16.12 27.80
N ALA A 419 -9.63 16.58 28.31
CA ALA A 419 -8.33 15.95 28.11
C ALA A 419 -7.37 16.33 29.23
N THR A 420 -6.38 15.48 29.47
CA THR A 420 -5.35 15.70 30.48
C THR A 420 -4.05 16.15 29.80
N PHE A 421 -3.41 17.20 30.31
CA PHE A 421 -2.14 17.70 29.82
C PHE A 421 -1.08 17.60 30.92
N THR A 422 -0.07 16.77 30.71
CA THR A 422 1.01 16.52 31.67
C THR A 422 2.33 16.96 31.07
N ASN A 423 3.06 17.84 31.76
CA ASN A 423 4.36 18.35 31.30
C ASN A 423 4.31 18.91 29.86
N CYS A 424 3.20 19.55 29.49
CA CYS A 424 3.03 20.12 28.15
C CYS A 424 3.36 21.62 28.17
N GLN A 425 4.05 22.07 27.11
CA GLN A 425 4.27 23.50 26.87
C GLN A 425 3.15 24.04 25.98
N LEU A 426 2.45 25.04 26.48
CA LEU A 426 1.38 25.74 25.77
C LEU A 426 1.84 27.18 25.51
N SER A 427 1.82 27.63 24.25
CA SER A 427 2.26 29.01 23.97
C SER A 427 1.28 30.08 24.41
N GLY A 428 0.03 29.75 24.69
CA GLY A 428 -0.97 30.71 25.13
C GLY A 428 -1.95 30.10 26.11
N ALA A 429 -2.78 30.94 26.73
CA ALA A 429 -3.81 30.49 27.66
C ALA A 429 -4.80 29.54 26.95
N VAL A 430 -5.17 28.45 27.62
CA VAL A 430 -6.23 27.55 27.15
C VAL A 430 -7.57 28.22 27.41
N VAL A 431 -8.39 28.30 26.38
CA VAL A 431 -9.77 28.74 26.47
C VAL A 431 -10.69 27.62 26.01
N SER A 432 -11.74 27.36 26.79
CA SER A 432 -12.81 26.44 26.45
C SER A 432 -14.07 27.24 26.11
N GLU A 433 -14.69 26.95 24.97
CA GLU A 433 -16.02 27.47 24.61
C GLU A 433 -17.05 26.36 24.55
#